data_AF-A0A2G9MA18-F1
#
_entry.id   AF-A0A2G9MA18-F1
#
_cell.length_a   1.000
_cell.length_b   1.000
_cell.length_c   1.000
_cell.angle_alpha   90.00
_cell.angle_beta   90.00
_cell.angle_gamma   90.00
#
_symmetry.space_group_name_H-M   'P 1'
#
loop_
_entity.id
_entity.type
_entity.pdbx_description
1 polymer ?
#
loop_
_entity_poly.entity_id
_entity_poly.type
_entity_poly.pdbx_seq_one_letter_code
_entity_poly.pdbx_strand_id
1 'polypeptide(L)'
;MRFIFYSLFLILFISTISVITLDTFTGAIVNDADCPGGTTYAFCRLPEECNRVAEAWLNSGHWPVAQVETHQGMTYCFRRMTAEEKEQALIRKQYAGQPMNFPRERIVSQRNSI
;
A
#
# COMPACT_ATOMS: atom_id res chain seq x y z
N MET A 1 1.66 -32.22 33.21
CA MET A 1 1.10 -30.88 32.93
C MET A 1 2.18 -29.79 32.82
N ARG A 2 3.10 -29.62 33.79
CA ARG A 2 4.17 -28.60 33.73
C ARG A 2 5.07 -28.64 32.48
N PHE A 3 5.50 -29.83 32.04
CA PHE A 3 6.33 -29.98 30.83
C PHE A 3 5.63 -29.51 29.56
N ILE A 4 4.33 -29.79 29.41
CA ILE A 4 3.54 -29.36 28.24
C ILE A 4 3.46 -27.83 28.19
N PHE A 5 3.28 -27.18 29.34
CA PHE A 5 3.28 -25.71 29.42
C PHE A 5 4.62 -25.10 29.01
N TYR A 6 5.74 -25.67 29.46
CA TYR A 6 7.07 -25.18 29.05
C TYR A 6 7.32 -25.40 27.56
N SER A 7 6.89 -26.53 27.00
CA SER A 7 7.01 -26.80 25.56
C SER A 7 6.19 -25.82 24.73
N LEU A 8 4.93 -25.54 25.12
CA LEU A 8 4.09 -24.57 24.42
C LEU A 8 4.66 -23.15 24.53
N PHE A 9 5.14 -22.75 25.71
CA PHE A 9 5.77 -21.46 25.90
C PHE A 9 7.04 -21.30 25.06
N LEU A 10 7.88 -22.34 25.00
CA LEU A 10 9.10 -22.35 24.17
C LEU A 10 8.76 -22.23 22.68
N ILE A 11 7.73 -22.94 22.20
CA ILE A 11 7.28 -22.86 20.81
C ILE A 11 6.81 -21.45 20.48
N LEU A 12 5.99 -20.83 21.34
CA LEU A 12 5.53 -19.46 21.15
C LEU A 12 6.70 -18.47 21.16
N PHE A 13 7.64 -18.64 22.08
CA PHE A 13 8.82 -17.78 22.22
C PHE A 13 9.75 -17.85 20.99
N ILE A 14 10.02 -19.05 20.47
CA ILE A 14 10.83 -19.22 19.26
C ILE A 14 10.11 -18.64 18.05
N SER A 15 8.79 -18.81 17.97
CA SER A 15 7.98 -18.27 16.87
C SER A 15 8.00 -16.74 16.84
N THR A 16 7.83 -16.08 17.98
CA THR A 16 7.87 -14.60 18.06
C THR A 16 9.26 -14.06 17.72
N ILE A 17 10.33 -14.69 18.23
CA ILE A 17 11.70 -14.29 17.87
C ILE A 17 11.93 -14.48 16.37
N SER A 18 11.44 -15.56 15.76
CA SER A 18 11.62 -15.81 14.33
C SER A 18 10.96 -14.73 13.46
N VAL A 19 9.75 -14.29 13.81
CA VAL A 19 9.04 -13.21 13.11
C VAL A 19 9.79 -11.88 13.25
N ILE A 20 10.20 -11.51 14.47
CA ILE A 20 10.97 -10.28 14.72
C ILE A 20 12.31 -10.31 13.97
N THR A 21 13.00 -11.45 13.99
CA THR A 21 14.29 -11.61 13.32
C THR A 21 14.13 -11.47 11.80
N LEU A 22 13.14 -12.14 11.21
CA LEU A 22 12.86 -12.00 9.78
C LEU A 22 12.52 -10.56 9.41
N ASP A 23 11.74 -9.85 10.23
CA ASP A 23 11.41 -8.45 10.00
C ASP A 23 12.67 -7.56 9.99
N THR A 24 13.53 -7.69 11.01
CA THR A 24 14.78 -6.93 11.13
C THR A 24 15.76 -7.21 9.99
N PHE A 25 15.86 -8.47 9.52
CA PHE A 25 16.82 -8.83 8.47
C PHE A 25 16.32 -8.60 7.05
N THR A 26 15.02 -8.79 6.79
CA THR A 26 14.48 -8.65 5.43
C THR A 26 14.04 -7.24 5.11
N GLY A 27 13.74 -6.41 6.13
CA GLY A 27 13.06 -5.13 5.89
C GLY A 27 11.76 -5.33 5.11
N ALA A 28 11.13 -6.52 5.19
CA ALA A 28 9.89 -6.78 4.45
C ALA A 28 8.72 -5.95 4.99
N ILE A 29 8.84 -5.40 6.20
CA ILE A 29 7.99 -4.34 6.74
C ILE A 29 8.80 -3.04 6.82
N VAL A 30 9.49 -2.67 5.74
CA VAL A 30 9.81 -1.26 5.52
C VAL A 30 8.47 -0.59 5.24
N ASN A 31 7.81 -0.14 6.32
CA ASN A 31 6.89 0.97 6.20
C ASN A 31 7.77 2.14 5.78
N ASP A 32 7.88 2.34 4.46
CA ASP A 32 8.43 3.58 3.94
C ASP A 32 7.69 4.72 4.66
N ALA A 33 8.39 5.74 5.13
CA ALA A 33 7.79 6.72 6.06
C ALA A 33 6.54 7.39 5.46
N ASP A 34 6.50 7.46 4.13
CA ASP A 34 5.41 8.01 3.34
C ASP A 34 4.33 6.98 2.98
N CYS A 35 4.56 5.69 3.22
CA CYS A 35 3.63 4.59 2.93
C CYS A 35 3.08 3.98 4.22
N PRO A 36 1.82 4.27 4.58
CA PRO A 36 1.24 3.75 5.80
C PRO A 36 1.08 2.23 5.73
N GLY A 37 1.23 1.57 6.89
CA GLY A 37 1.02 0.12 7.00
C GLY A 37 -0.37 -0.31 6.51
N GLY A 38 -0.45 -1.49 5.90
CA GLY A 38 -1.68 -1.98 5.24
C GLY A 38 -1.86 -1.45 3.81
N THR A 39 -0.81 -0.87 3.23
CA THR A 39 -0.74 -0.56 1.80
C THR A 39 -0.08 -1.68 1.01
N THR A 40 -0.43 -1.76 -0.28
CA THR A 40 0.25 -2.61 -1.25
C THR A 40 1.18 -1.76 -2.09
N TYR A 41 2.41 -2.24 -2.25
CA TYR A 41 3.46 -1.54 -2.97
C TYR A 41 3.47 -1.96 -4.44
N ALA A 42 3.64 -0.99 -5.33
CA ALA A 42 3.95 -1.26 -6.71
C ALA A 42 5.14 -0.41 -7.15
N PHE A 43 6.15 -1.07 -7.69
CA PHE A 43 7.35 -0.42 -8.20
C PHE A 43 7.29 -0.34 -9.72
N CYS A 44 7.68 0.80 -10.28
CA CYS A 44 7.76 1.02 -11.72
C CYS A 44 8.98 1.89 -12.05
N ARG A 45 9.67 1.58 -13.15
CA ARG A 45 10.88 2.33 -13.55
C ARG A 45 10.56 3.40 -14.58
N LEU A 46 9.66 3.07 -15.51
CA LEU A 46 9.30 3.93 -16.62
C LEU A 46 7.98 4.67 -16.35
N PRO A 47 7.84 5.95 -16.74
CA PRO A 47 6.59 6.70 -16.55
C PRO A 47 5.36 6.02 -17.17
N GLU A 48 5.52 5.40 -18.35
CA GLU A 48 4.43 4.67 -19.02
C GLU A 48 4.00 3.42 -18.25
N GLU A 49 4.98 2.69 -17.68
CA GLU A 49 4.74 1.53 -16.83
C GLU A 49 3.99 1.94 -15.56
N CYS A 50 4.41 3.04 -14.94
CA CYS A 50 3.75 3.60 -13.76
C CYS A 50 2.27 3.91 -14.01
N ASN A 51 1.94 4.51 -15.15
CA ASN A 51 0.56 4.79 -15.53
C ASN A 51 -0.27 3.51 -15.67
N ARG A 52 0.28 2.48 -16.32
CA ARG A 52 -0.42 1.19 -16.51
C ARG A 52 -0.62 0.45 -15.20
N VAL A 53 0.40 0.45 -14.33
CA VAL A 53 0.33 -0.16 -12.99
C VAL A 53 -0.73 0.55 -12.16
N ALA A 54 -0.70 1.88 -12.11
CA ALA A 54 -1.69 2.64 -11.37
C ALA A 54 -3.13 2.43 -11.90
N GLU A 55 -3.32 2.36 -13.22
CA GLU A 55 -4.63 2.05 -13.81
C GLU A 55 -5.12 0.63 -13.43
N ALA A 56 -4.23 -0.37 -13.47
CA ALA A 56 -4.57 -1.73 -13.05
C ALA A 56 -4.99 -1.80 -11.57
N TRP A 57 -4.27 -1.08 -10.70
CA TRP A 57 -4.60 -1.00 -9.28
C TRP A 57 -5.93 -0.29 -9.04
N LEU A 58 -6.19 0.82 -9.73
CA LEU A 58 -7.47 1.53 -9.66
C LEU A 58 -8.64 0.63 -10.08
N ASN A 59 -8.48 -0.13 -11.17
CA ASN A 59 -9.48 -1.09 -11.65
C ASN A 59 -9.75 -2.23 -10.66
N SER A 60 -8.74 -2.61 -9.87
CA SER A 60 -8.90 -3.60 -8.78
C SER A 60 -9.49 -3.00 -7.48
N GLY A 61 -9.84 -1.71 -7.48
CA GLY A 61 -10.41 -1.00 -6.34
C GLY A 61 -9.38 -0.49 -5.34
N HIS A 62 -8.08 -0.51 -5.66
CA HIS A 62 -7.04 0.06 -4.82
C HIS A 62 -6.68 1.46 -5.28
N TRP A 63 -6.60 2.37 -4.32
CA TRP A 63 -6.39 3.77 -4.55
C TRP A 63 -5.01 4.17 -4.05
N PRO A 64 -4.26 4.96 -4.82
CA PRO A 64 -2.94 5.38 -4.40
C PRO A 64 -3.03 6.41 -3.27
N VAL A 65 -2.27 6.16 -2.20
CA VAL A 65 -2.18 7.01 -1.00
C VAL A 65 -0.89 7.80 -0.95
N ALA A 66 0.19 7.27 -1.54
CA ALA A 66 1.50 7.88 -1.55
C ALA A 66 2.30 7.45 -2.78
N GLN A 67 3.27 8.28 -3.13
CA GLN A 67 4.20 8.05 -4.22
C GLN A 67 5.58 8.49 -3.74
N VAL A 68 6.54 7.57 -3.78
CA VAL A 68 7.91 7.78 -3.34
C VAL A 68 8.82 7.65 -4.54
N GLU A 69 9.62 8.69 -4.81
CA GLU A 69 10.66 8.64 -5.82
C GLU A 69 11.93 8.05 -5.21
N THR A 70 12.47 7.02 -5.85
CA THR A 70 13.71 6.37 -5.45
C THR A 70 14.74 6.47 -6.56
N HIS A 71 16.01 6.25 -6.24
CA HIS A 71 17.10 6.18 -7.22
C HIS A 71 16.90 5.11 -8.31
N GLN A 72 15.97 4.16 -8.11
CA GLN A 72 15.69 3.07 -9.05
C GLN A 72 14.40 3.29 -9.87
N GLY A 73 13.58 4.28 -9.51
CA GLY A 73 12.25 4.48 -10.10
C GLY A 73 11.22 4.97 -9.08
N MET A 74 9.95 4.87 -9.44
CA MET A 74 8.83 5.30 -8.61
C MET A 74 8.19 4.11 -7.87
N THR A 75 7.92 4.30 -6.59
CA THR A 75 7.13 3.38 -5.77
C THR A 75 5.78 4.02 -5.48
N TYR A 76 4.71 3.33 -5.82
CA TYR A 76 3.35 3.70 -5.46
C TYR A 76 2.86 2.84 -4.31
N CYS A 77 2.18 3.47 -3.38
CA CYS A 77 1.53 2.81 -2.25
C CYS A 77 0.03 2.90 -2.42
N PHE A 78 -0.61 1.73 -2.51
CA PHE A 78 -2.04 1.60 -2.79
C PHE A 78 -2.78 1.03 -1.59
N ARG A 79 -4.02 1.49 -1.35
CA ARG A 79 -4.89 0.94 -0.31
C ARG A 79 -6.31 0.81 -0.84
N ARG A 80 -7.06 -0.19 -0.40
CA ARG A 80 -8.51 -0.20 -0.61
C ARG A 80 -9.13 0.89 0.25
N MET A 81 -9.76 1.86 -0.39
CA MET A 81 -10.50 2.92 0.27
C MET A 81 -12.00 2.70 0.18
N THR A 82 -12.73 3.06 1.24
CA THR A 82 -14.19 3.18 1.19
C THR A 82 -14.60 4.38 0.33
N ALA A 83 -15.87 4.49 -0.05
CA ALA A 83 -16.37 5.62 -0.84
C ALA A 83 -16.14 6.97 -0.13
N GLU A 84 -16.33 7.00 1.20
CA GLU A 84 -16.12 8.18 2.05
C GLU A 84 -14.64 8.59 2.11
N GLU A 85 -13.73 7.62 2.25
CA GLU A 85 -12.29 7.89 2.26
C GLU A 85 -11.80 8.42 0.92
N LYS A 86 -12.37 7.95 -0.21
CA LYS A 86 -12.06 8.47 -1.55
C LYS A 86 -12.46 9.92 -1.68
N GLU A 87 -13.66 10.27 -1.23
CA GLU A 87 -14.17 11.65 -1.29
C GLU A 87 -13.28 12.59 -0.47
N GLN A 88 -12.89 12.18 0.73
CA GLN A 88 -11.94 12.95 1.56
C GLN A 88 -10.56 13.07 0.92
N ALA A 89 -10.07 12.02 0.26
CA ALA A 89 -8.80 12.06 -0.46
C ALA A 89 -8.86 13.01 -1.67
N LEU A 90 -9.96 13.03 -2.41
CA LEU A 90 -10.19 13.95 -3.54
C LEU A 90 -10.27 15.41 -3.07
N ILE A 91 -10.98 15.66 -1.97
CA ILE A 91 -11.03 16.96 -1.31
C ILE A 91 -9.60 17.39 -0.91
N ARG A 92 -8.86 16.54 -0.19
CA ARG A 92 -7.47 16.85 0.20
C ARG A 92 -6.58 17.14 -1.02
N LYS A 93 -6.70 16.40 -2.13
CA LYS A 93 -5.97 16.68 -3.37
C LYS A 93 -6.31 18.06 -3.95
N GLN A 94 -7.57 18.46 -3.91
CA GLN A 94 -8.03 19.76 -4.41
C GLN A 94 -7.47 20.92 -3.57
N TYR A 95 -7.29 20.73 -2.26
CA TYR A 95 -6.81 21.78 -1.35
C TYR A 95 -5.30 21.75 -1.08
N ALA A 96 -4.60 20.62 -1.27
CA ALA A 96 -3.19 20.48 -0.93
C ALA A 96 -2.21 20.96 -2.01
N GLY A 97 -2.67 21.24 -3.24
CA GLY A 97 -1.82 21.77 -4.32
C GLY A 97 -0.66 20.87 -4.75
N GLN A 98 -0.53 19.66 -4.20
CA GLN A 98 0.51 18.70 -4.57
C GLN A 98 0.03 17.81 -5.73
N PRO A 99 0.67 17.85 -6.90
CA PRO A 99 0.34 16.97 -8.00
C PRO A 99 0.91 15.58 -7.71
N MET A 100 0.13 14.72 -7.07
CA MET A 100 0.37 13.29 -7.26
C MET A 100 0.00 12.96 -8.71
N ASN A 101 1.00 12.57 -9.49
CA ASN A 101 0.86 12.29 -10.92
C ASN A 101 0.19 10.92 -11.08
N PHE A 102 -1.11 10.89 -10.81
CA PHE A 102 -1.95 9.74 -11.06
C PHE A 102 -2.35 9.72 -12.53
N PRO A 103 -2.42 8.52 -13.15
CA PRO A 103 -3.00 8.41 -14.48
C PRO A 103 -4.37 9.07 -14.43
N ARG A 104 -4.56 10.05 -15.32
CA ARG A 104 -5.72 10.93 -15.39
C ARG A 104 -6.97 10.07 -15.27
N GLU A 105 -7.65 10.21 -14.15
CA GLU A 105 -8.90 9.53 -13.83
C GLU A 105 -9.86 9.70 -15.02
N ARG A 106 -9.97 8.67 -15.87
CA ARG A 106 -11.16 8.52 -16.69
C ARG A 106 -12.21 8.03 -15.70
N ILE A 107 -12.79 8.95 -14.94
CA ILE A 107 -14.03 8.72 -14.19
C ILE A 107 -15.08 8.45 -15.27
N VAL A 108 -15.12 7.21 -15.74
CA VAL A 108 -16.25 6.74 -16.54
C VAL A 108 -17.39 6.71 -15.56
N SER A 109 -18.21 7.75 -15.65
CA SER A 109 -19.56 7.83 -15.14
C SER A 109 -20.37 6.61 -15.62
N GLN A 110 -20.16 5.45 -15.02
CA GLN A 110 -21.16 4.39 -14.99
C GLN A 110 -22.13 4.69 -13.85
N ARG A 111 -22.81 5.82 -13.99
CA ARG A 111 -24.12 6.05 -13.37
C ARG A 111 -25.10 6.12 -14.54
N ASN A 112 -26.03 5.16 -14.54
CA ASN A 112 -27.22 5.05 -15.38
C ASN A 112 -27.05 4.48 -16.79
N SER A 113 -27.35 3.19 -16.91
CA SER A 113 -28.35 2.73 -17.87
C SER A 113 -28.97 1.45 -17.33
N ILE A 114 -30.24 1.61 -16.95
CA ILE A 114 -31.26 0.59 -16.67
C ILE A 114 -31.33 -0.41 -17.83
#